data_AF-A0A961GAD4-F1
#
_entry.id   AF-A0A961GAD4-F1
#
_cell.length_a   1.000
_cell.length_b   1.000
_cell.length_c   1.000
_cell.angle_alpha   90.00
_cell.angle_beta   90.00
_cell.angle_gamma   90.00
#
_symmetry.space_group_name_H-M   'P 1'
#
loop_
_entity.id
_entity.type
_entity.pdbx_description
1 polymer ?
#
loop_
_entity_poly.entity_id
_entity_poly.type
_entity_poly.pdbx_seq_one_letter_code
_entity_poly.pdbx_strand_id
1 'polypeptide(L)'
;MAQPMGASTTSRAPVGAVPADDTERSREPSRDRILAVALEEFADKGFDGATTAEIARRADVTQPLVHYHFASKDELWRAALRP
;
A
#
# COMPACT_ATOMS: atom_id res chain seq x y z
N MET A 1 31.29 7.73 -36.54
CA MET A 1 31.19 6.44 -35.83
C MET A 1 30.62 6.73 -34.44
N ALA A 2 29.37 6.28 -34.23
CA ALA A 2 28.58 6.15 -33.00
C ALA A 2 28.61 7.25 -31.90
N GLN A 3 27.46 7.92 -31.76
CA GLN A 3 26.97 8.48 -30.49
C GLN A 3 26.78 7.36 -29.45
N PRO A 4 27.02 7.59 -28.15
CA PRO A 4 26.36 6.82 -27.11
C PRO A 4 25.01 7.47 -26.77
N MET A 5 23.93 6.80 -27.19
CA MET A 5 22.59 6.98 -26.65
C MET A 5 22.50 6.23 -25.30
N GLY A 6 21.89 6.85 -24.29
CA GLY A 6 21.73 6.25 -22.98
C GLY A 6 20.64 6.94 -22.15
N ALA A 7 19.41 6.54 -22.45
CA ALA A 7 18.16 6.63 -21.68
C ALA A 7 18.08 7.53 -20.42
N SER A 8 17.12 8.47 -20.50
CA SER A 8 16.35 9.11 -19.44
C SER A 8 16.41 8.47 -18.06
N THR A 9 17.04 9.19 -17.13
CA THR A 9 16.78 9.05 -15.70
C THR A 9 15.38 9.57 -15.39
N THR A 10 14.36 8.71 -15.44
CA THR A 10 13.11 8.99 -14.73
C THR A 10 13.39 8.73 -13.26
N SER A 11 13.88 9.77 -12.59
CA SER A 11 13.83 9.89 -11.13
C SER A 11 12.35 9.92 -10.75
N ARG A 12 11.86 8.81 -10.19
CA ARG A 12 10.57 8.80 -9.51
C ARG A 12 10.85 8.61 -8.03
N ALA A 13 10.67 9.72 -7.31
CA ALA A 13 10.87 9.89 -5.88
C ALA A 13 10.22 8.77 -5.04
N PRO A 14 10.75 8.47 -3.85
CA PRO A 14 10.06 7.65 -2.88
C PRO A 14 8.82 8.41 -2.40
N VAL A 15 7.64 7.93 -2.80
CA VAL A 15 6.36 8.37 -2.26
C VAL A 15 6.14 7.70 -0.91
N GLY A 16 5.82 8.48 0.13
CA GLY A 16 5.23 7.94 1.36
C GLY A 16 5.89 8.29 2.69
N ALA A 17 6.41 9.51 2.89
CA ALA A 17 6.58 10.03 4.25
C ALA A 17 5.21 10.49 4.76
N VAL A 18 4.54 9.66 5.57
CA VAL A 18 3.37 10.08 6.36
C VAL A 18 3.84 10.53 7.75
N PRO A 19 3.52 11.76 8.21
CA PRO A 19 3.89 12.22 9.54
C PRO A 19 3.04 11.50 10.59
N ALA A 20 3.71 11.03 11.63
CA ALA A 20 3.09 10.48 12.82
C ALA A 20 2.35 11.60 13.57
N ASP A 21 1.10 11.33 13.97
CA ASP A 21 0.37 12.15 14.94
C ASP A 21 -0.05 11.25 16.10
N ASP A 22 0.19 11.77 17.30
CA ASP A 22 0.76 11.13 18.49
C ASP A 22 -0.29 10.51 19.45
N THR A 23 0.16 9.50 20.21
CA THR A 23 -0.24 9.16 21.60
C THR A 23 -1.22 8.00 21.93
N GLU A 24 -2.03 7.45 21.03
CA GLU A 24 -2.76 6.15 21.31
C GLU A 24 -2.55 5.09 20.21
N ARG A 25 -1.69 5.44 19.24
CA ARG A 25 -1.70 5.01 17.85
C ARG A 25 -0.62 3.98 17.52
N SER A 26 -0.11 3.25 18.51
CA SER A 26 1.09 2.40 18.34
C SER A 26 0.82 0.98 17.83
N ARG A 27 -0.44 0.52 17.78
CA ARG A 27 -0.82 -0.75 17.10
C ARG A 27 -1.36 -0.56 15.69
N GLU A 28 -1.83 0.63 15.36
CA GLU A 28 -2.50 0.91 14.09
C GLU A 28 -1.67 1.55 12.96
N PRO A 29 -0.37 1.92 13.10
CA PRO A 29 0.30 2.61 12.00
C PRO A 29 0.45 1.69 10.78
N SER A 30 0.57 0.37 11.01
CA SER A 30 0.56 -0.63 9.96
C SER A 30 -0.84 -0.86 9.39
N ARG A 31 -1.88 -0.88 10.23
CA ARG A 31 -3.27 -1.09 9.80
C ARG A 31 -3.76 0.06 8.92
N ASP A 32 -3.55 1.30 9.34
CA ASP A 32 -3.91 2.50 8.57
C ASP A 32 -3.16 2.54 7.24
N ARG A 33 -1.86 2.22 7.23
CA ARG A 33 -1.07 2.11 5.98
C ARG A 33 -1.63 1.05 5.04
N ILE A 34 -1.96 -0.13 5.57
CA ILE A 34 -2.57 -1.20 4.78
C ILE A 34 -3.89 -0.72 4.19
N LEU A 35 -4.73 0.00 4.94
CA LEU A 35 -6.03 0.50 4.46
C LEU A 35 -5.87 1.58 3.39
N ALA A 36 -4.96 2.54 3.58
CA ALA A 36 -4.70 3.58 2.60
C ALA A 36 -4.26 3.00 1.25
N VAL A 37 -3.27 2.08 1.29
CA VAL A 37 -2.78 1.39 0.10
C VAL A 37 -3.82 0.47 -0.50
N ALA A 38 -4.59 -0.24 0.33
CA ALA A 38 -5.67 -1.09 -0.13
C ALA A 38 -6.70 -0.28 -0.90
N LEU A 39 -7.12 0.88 -0.38
CA LEU A 39 -8.07 1.77 -1.03
C LEU A 39 -7.57 2.22 -2.40
N GLU A 40 -6.30 2.63 -2.52
CA GLU A 40 -5.70 3.01 -3.80
C GLU A 40 -5.66 1.83 -4.78
N GLU A 41 -5.20 0.65 -4.34
CA GLU A 41 -5.15 -0.55 -5.19
C GLU A 41 -6.53 -0.99 -5.66
N PHE A 42 -7.51 -0.92 -4.77
CA PHE A 42 -8.90 -1.25 -5.03
C PHE A 42 -9.56 -0.25 -5.97
N ALA A 43 -9.21 1.03 -5.88
CA ALA A 43 -9.69 2.07 -6.80
C ALA A 43 -9.07 1.93 -8.21
N ASP A 44 -7.79 1.54 -8.29
CA ASP A 44 -7.06 1.44 -9.57
C ASP A 44 -7.39 0.15 -10.34
N LYS A 45 -7.43 -0.99 -9.64
CA LYS A 45 -7.57 -2.33 -10.25
C LYS A 45 -8.92 -3.00 -10.02
N GLY A 46 -9.79 -2.40 -9.19
CA GLY A 46 -11.03 -3.02 -8.73
C GLY A 46 -10.80 -4.13 -7.70
N PHE A 47 -11.89 -4.77 -7.26
CA PHE A 47 -11.82 -5.85 -6.29
C PHE A 47 -11.00 -7.03 -6.82
N ASP A 48 -11.34 -7.60 -7.99
CA ASP A 48 -10.66 -8.78 -8.54
C ASP A 48 -9.16 -8.56 -8.84
N GLY A 49 -8.77 -7.38 -9.34
CA GLY A 49 -7.38 -7.09 -9.72
C GLY A 49 -6.46 -6.79 -8.53
N ALA A 50 -7.00 -6.40 -7.39
CA ALA A 50 -6.22 -6.16 -6.18
C ALA A 50 -5.95 -7.46 -5.41
N THR A 51 -4.74 -7.62 -4.88
CA THR A 51 -4.38 -8.77 -4.04
C THR A 51 -3.79 -8.32 -2.72
N THR A 52 -4.06 -9.06 -1.65
CA THR A 52 -3.48 -8.79 -0.33
C THR A 52 -1.95 -8.83 -0.35
N ALA A 53 -1.35 -9.61 -1.25
CA ALA A 53 0.10 -9.64 -1.47
C ALA A 53 0.65 -8.32 -2.03
N GLU A 54 0.00 -7.75 -3.05
CA GLU A 54 0.40 -6.47 -3.65
C GLU A 54 0.18 -5.31 -2.68
N ILE A 55 -0.94 -5.34 -1.94
CA ILE A 55 -1.24 -4.36 -0.89
C ILE A 55 -0.19 -4.43 0.21
N ALA A 56 0.19 -5.63 0.67
CA ALA A 56 1.25 -5.79 1.67
C ALA A 56 2.56 -5.19 1.19
N ARG A 57 2.94 -5.49 -0.07
CA ARG A 57 4.17 -4.98 -0.69
C ARG A 57 4.18 -3.46 -0.77
N ARG A 58 3.08 -2.84 -1.20
CA ARG A 58 2.97 -1.38 -1.31
C ARG A 58 2.86 -0.68 0.06
N ALA A 59 2.25 -1.32 1.05
CA ALA A 59 2.15 -0.81 2.41
C ALA A 59 3.44 -1.00 3.24
N ASP A 60 4.50 -1.58 2.64
CA ASP A 60 5.77 -1.91 3.28
C ASP A 60 5.58 -2.80 4.52
N VAL A 61 4.67 -3.77 4.43
CA VAL A 61 4.38 -4.74 5.49
C VAL A 61 4.49 -6.17 4.99
N THR A 62 4.62 -7.09 5.93
CA THR A 62 4.59 -8.52 5.60
C THR A 62 3.16 -8.98 5.35
N GLN A 63 2.98 -9.88 4.37
CA GLN A 63 1.68 -10.52 4.12
C GLN A 63 1.05 -11.16 5.38
N PRO A 64 1.77 -11.88 6.26
CA PRO A 64 1.21 -12.37 7.51
C PRO A 64 0.72 -11.26 8.45
N LEU A 65 1.30 -10.06 8.44
CA LEU A 65 0.79 -8.92 9.20
C LEU A 65 -0.53 -8.39 8.61
N VAL A 66 -0.67 -8.41 7.27
CA VAL A 66 -1.96 -8.11 6.62
C VAL A 66 -3.01 -9.13 7.04
N HIS A 67 -2.69 -10.43 7.03
CA HIS A 67 -3.60 -11.48 7.50
C HIS A 67 -3.92 -11.41 8.99
N TYR A 68 -3.00 -10.89 9.81
CA TYR A 68 -3.23 -10.64 11.23
C TYR A 68 -4.28 -9.54 11.45
N HIS A 69 -4.27 -8.48 10.62
CA HIS A 69 -5.22 -7.38 10.72
C HIS A 69 -6.52 -7.63 9.96
N PHE A 70 -6.47 -8.38 8.86
CA PHE A 70 -7.59 -8.63 7.97
C PHE A 70 -7.64 -10.12 7.61
N ALA A 71 -8.65 -10.82 8.12
CA ALA A 71 -8.81 -12.25 7.91
C ALA A 71 -9.09 -12.60 6.44
N SER A 72 -9.59 -11.65 5.64
CA SER A 72 -9.94 -11.86 4.24
C SER A 72 -9.87 -10.59 3.41
N LYS A 73 -9.74 -10.76 2.09
CA LYS A 73 -9.79 -9.66 1.12
C LYS A 73 -11.09 -8.86 1.20
N ASP A 74 -12.23 -9.52 1.41
CA ASP A 74 -13.52 -8.87 1.68
C ASP A 74 -13.54 -8.02 2.95
N GLU A 75 -12.84 -8.45 3.99
CA GLU A 75 -12.72 -7.67 5.23
C GLU A 75 -11.85 -6.44 5.01
N LEU A 76 -10.74 -6.60 4.30
CA LEU A 76 -9.88 -5.50 3.92
C LEU A 76 -10.61 -4.49 3.02
N TRP A 77 -11.39 -4.97 2.05
CA TRP A 77 -12.22 -4.13 1.17
C TRP A 77 -13.27 -3.34 1.96
N ARG A 78 -14.06 -4.01 2.81
CA ARG A 78 -15.07 -3.34 3.63
C ARG A 78 -14.46 -2.35 4.62
N ALA A 79 -13.30 -2.68 5.18
CA ALA A 79 -12.59 -1.79 6.09
C ALA A 79 -12.04 -0.56 5.34
N ALA A 80 -11.56 -0.71 4.10
CA ALA A 80 -11.09 0.41 3.29
C ALA A 80 -12.22 1.36 2.84
N LEU A 81 -13.45 0.85 2.73
CA LEU A 81 -14.64 1.66 2.38
C LEU A 81 -15.33 2.34 3.57
N ARG A 82 -15.00 1.95 4.81
CA ARG A 82 -15.53 2.63 6.00
C ARG A 82 -14.63 3.81 6.35
N PRO A 83 -15.13 5.06 6.24
CA PRO A 83 -14.39 6.25 6.65
C PRO A 83 -14.20 6.32 8.17
#